data_AF-A0A3B9FQP6-F1
#
_entry.id   AF-A0A3B9FQP6-F1
#
_cell.length_a   1.000
_cell.length_b   1.000
_cell.length_c   1.000
_cell.angle_alpha   90.00
_cell.angle_beta   90.00
_cell.angle_gamma   90.00
#
_symmetry.space_group_name_H-M   'P 1'
#
loop_
_entity.id
_entity.type
_entity.pdbx_description
1 polymer ?
#
loop_
_entity_poly.entity_id
_entity_poly.type
_entity_poly.pdbx_seq_one_letter_code
_entity_poly.pdbx_strand_id
1 'polypeptide(L)' 'MSESESSNQPPAPEEQERIKSEAEWVDLLRQEIGRVIVGQKYLVDRLIVGLLANGHVLLEGVPGLAKT' A
#
# COMPACT_ATOMS: atom_id res chain seq x y z
N MET A 1 -19.01 29.00 16.19
CA MET A 1 -18.00 28.70 15.16
C MET A 1 -16.98 27.78 15.80
N SER A 2 -17.22 26.48 15.78
CA SER A 2 -16.36 25.51 16.48
C SER A 2 -16.77 24.09 16.09
N GLU A 3 -16.58 23.75 14.81
CA GLU A 3 -16.64 22.36 14.33
C GLU A 3 -15.64 22.26 13.16
N SER A 4 -14.52 21.55 13.36
CA SER A 4 -13.71 20.87 12.31
C SER A 4 -12.24 20.55 12.69
N GLU A 5 -11.91 20.30 13.96
CA GLU A 5 -10.57 19.76 14.34
C GLU A 5 -10.62 18.29 14.76
N SER A 6 -11.49 17.48 14.14
CA SER A 6 -11.41 16.03 14.28
C SER A 6 -10.81 15.42 13.01
N SER A 7 -9.65 14.75 13.15
CA SER A 7 -9.29 13.49 12.44
C SER A 7 -7.81 13.28 12.07
N ASN A 8 -6.83 13.86 12.79
CA ASN A 8 -5.43 13.39 12.65
C ASN A 8 -4.84 12.78 13.92
N GLN A 9 -5.70 12.33 14.85
CA GLN A 9 -5.26 11.52 15.98
C GLN A 9 -4.93 10.11 15.46
N PRO A 10 -3.76 9.53 15.81
CA PRO A 10 -3.50 8.13 15.52
C PRO A 10 -4.62 7.25 16.11
N PRO A 11 -5.03 6.17 15.41
CA PRO A 11 -6.07 5.26 15.89
C PRO A 11 -5.70 4.69 17.26
N ALA A 12 -6.68 4.25 18.05
CA ALA A 12 -6.42 3.67 19.37
C ALA A 12 -5.51 2.43 19.28
N PRO A 13 -4.75 2.06 20.33
CA PRO A 13 -3.86 0.89 20.30
C PRO A 13 -4.54 -0.41 19.86
N GLU A 14 -5.77 -0.66 20.32
CA GLU A 14 -6.57 -1.82 19.91
C GLU A 14 -6.92 -1.81 18.41
N GLU A 15 -7.19 -0.63 17.86
CA GLU A 15 -7.50 -0.45 16.45
C GLU A 15 -6.25 -0.64 15.57
N GLN A 16 -5.08 -0.19 16.05
CA GLN A 16 -3.80 -0.46 15.41
C GLN A 16 -3.48 -1.96 15.37
N GLU A 17 -3.78 -2.71 16.43
CA GLU A 17 -3.61 -4.17 16.46
C GLU A 17 -4.50 -4.86 15.44
N ARG A 18 -5.78 -4.45 15.36
CA ARG A 18 -6.71 -4.97 14.34
C ARG A 18 -6.25 -4.65 12.92
N ILE A 19 -5.79 -3.42 12.67
CA ILE A 19 -5.26 -3.03 11.36
C ILE A 19 -4.05 -3.90 10.99
N LYS A 20 -3.15 -4.15 11.95
CA LYS A 20 -1.99 -5.02 11.72
C LYS A 20 -2.40 -6.45 11.40
N SER A 21 -3.30 -7.06 12.16
CA SER A 21 -3.74 -8.44 11.90
C SER A 21 -4.42 -8.58 10.54
N GLU A 22 -5.26 -7.62 10.16
CA GLU A 22 -5.94 -7.62 8.86
C GLU A 22 -4.99 -7.30 7.70
N ALA A 23 -3.87 -6.64 7.95
CA ALA A 23 -2.88 -6.27 6.93
C ALA A 23 -1.78 -7.32 6.72
N GLU A 24 -1.74 -8.43 7.48
CA GLU A 24 -0.67 -9.44 7.37
C GLU A 24 -0.50 -10.01 5.95
N TRP A 25 -1.60 -10.17 5.21
CA TRP A 25 -1.56 -10.66 3.84
C TRP A 25 -0.83 -9.72 2.87
N VAL A 26 -0.76 -8.42 3.18
CA VAL A 26 -0.08 -7.44 2.34
C VAL A 26 1.42 -7.74 2.29
N ASP A 27 2.00 -8.13 3.42
CA ASP A 27 3.42 -8.48 3.49
C ASP A 27 3.71 -9.80 2.77
N LEU A 28 2.80 -10.77 2.84
CA LEU A 28 2.89 -11.99 2.03
C LEU A 28 2.85 -11.68 0.53
N LEU A 29 1.92 -10.84 0.10
CA LEU A 29 1.82 -10.41 -1.30
C LEU A 29 3.11 -9.72 -1.77
N ARG A 30 3.66 -8.80 -0.96
CA ARG A 30 4.93 -8.13 -1.25
C ARG A 30 6.08 -9.13 -1.42
N GLN A 31 6.17 -10.13 -0.55
CA GLN A 31 7.21 -11.15 -0.63
C GLN A 31 7.12 -11.97 -1.92
N GLU A 32 5.92 -12.40 -2.30
CA GLU A 32 5.70 -13.18 -3.53
C GLU A 32 6.05 -12.36 -4.78
N ILE A 33 5.62 -11.09 -4.84
CA ILE A 33 5.98 -10.19 -5.95
C ILE A 33 7.51 -9.99 -6.02
N GLY A 34 8.16 -9.85 -4.86
CA GLY A 34 9.60 -9.67 -4.74
C GLY A 34 10.45 -10.83 -5.27
N ARG A 35 9.87 -12.03 -5.46
CA ARG A 35 10.57 -13.17 -6.09
C ARG A 35 10.81 -12.96 -7.58
N VAL A 36 9.94 -12.21 -8.24
CA VAL A 36 10.00 -11.96 -9.69
C VAL A 36 10.50 -10.54 -9.98
N ILE A 37 10.08 -9.56 -9.16
CA ILE A 37 10.38 -8.15 -9.37
C ILE A 37 11.44 -7.69 -8.35
N VAL A 38 12.68 -7.54 -8.82
CA VAL A 38 13.82 -7.09 -7.99
C VAL A 38 14.02 -5.57 -8.13
N GLY A 39 14.24 -4.89 -7.01
CA GLY A 39 14.62 -3.47 -6.99
C GLY A 39 13.47 -2.46 -7.17
N GLN A 40 12.23 -2.91 -7.35
CA GLN A 40 11.06 -2.04 -7.59
C GLN A 40 10.10 -1.96 -6.39
N LYS A 41 10.62 -1.98 -5.15
CA LYS A 41 9.80 -1.97 -3.93
C LYS A 41 8.77 -0.81 -3.91
N TYR A 42 9.22 0.38 -4.31
CA TYR A 42 8.39 1.58 -4.31
C TYR A 42 7.19 1.49 -5.27
N LEU A 43 7.40 0.93 -6.46
CA LEU A 43 6.35 0.74 -7.46
C LEU A 43 5.33 -0.30 -6.98
N VAL A 44 5.81 -1.39 -6.38
CA VAL A 44 4.95 -2.44 -5.80
C VAL A 44 4.08 -1.86 -4.67
N ASP A 45 4.66 -1.07 -3.77
CA ASP A 45 3.91 -0.44 -2.68
C ASP A 45 2.80 0.48 -3.20
N ARG A 46 3.08 1.29 -4.23
CA ARG A 46 2.06 2.17 -4.85
C ARG A 46 0.95 1.40 -5.55
N LEU A 47 1.27 0.27 -6.19
CA LEU A 47 0.26 -0.59 -6.82
C LEU A 47 -0.68 -1.21 -5.78
N ILE A 48 -0.13 -1.70 -4.67
CA ILE A 48 -0.93 -2.26 -3.57
C ILE A 48 -1.82 -1.17 -2.96
N VAL A 49 -1.29 0.04 -2.74
CA VAL A 49 -2.10 1.17 -2.26
C VAL A 49 -3.22 1.51 -3.24
N GLY A 50 -2.93 1.58 -4.54
CA GLY A 50 -3.95 1.83 -5.57
C GLY A 50 -5.04 0.76 -5.58
N LEU A 51 -4.65 -0.51 -5.48
CA LEU A 51 -5.58 -1.64 -5.40
C LEU A 51 -6.49 -1.56 -4.16
N LEU A 52 -5.91 -1.32 -2.99
CA LEU A 52 -6.64 -1.22 -1.72
C LEU A 52 -7.58 -0.01 -1.67
N ALA A 53 -7.18 1.10 -2.28
CA ALA A 53 -7.99 2.31 -2.37
C ALA A 53 -9.07 2.25 -3.46
N ASN A 54 -9.18 1.13 -4.19
CA ASN A 54 -10.00 1.02 -5.41
C ASN A 54 -9.72 2.15 -6.42
N GLY A 55 -8.46 2.57 -6.48
CA GLY A 55 -7.97 3.63 -7.36
C GLY A 55 -7.41 3.09 -8.66
N HIS A 56 -7.23 3.98 -9.64
CA HIS A 56 -6.57 3.66 -10.89
C HIS A 56 -5.09 4.04 -10.82
N VAL A 57 -4.21 3.15 -11.28
CA VAL A 57 -2.76 3.40 -11.36
C VAL A 57 -2.34 3.37 -12.82
N LEU A 58 -1.67 4.44 -13.27
CA LEU A 58 -1.00 4.47 -14.57
C LEU A 58 0.48 4.11 -14.37
N LEU A 59 0.91 3.03 -15.01
CA LEU A 59 2.30 2.57 -14.97
C LEU A 59 3.07 3.10 -16.19
N GLU A 60 3.63 4.30 -16.07
CA GLU A 60 4.63 4.82 -17.02
C GLU A 60 6.06 4.48 -16.58
N GLY A 61 6.89 4.13 -17.56
CA GLY A 61 8.30 3.77 -17.36
C GLY A 61 9.01 3.70 -18.71
N VAL A 62 10.34 3.75 -18.71
CA VAL A 62 11.14 3.51 -19.92
C VAL A 62 11.23 2.01 -20.22
N PRO A 63 11.43 1.58 -21.48
CA PRO A 63 11.53 0.16 -21.84
C PRO A 63 12.60 -0.56 -21.01
N GLY A 64 12.31 -1.76 -20.51
CA GLY A 64 13.25 -2.58 -19.72
C GLY A 64 13.03 -2.58 -18.18
N LEU A 65 12.00 -1.91 -17.67
CA LEU A 65 11.68 -1.84 -16.22
C LEU A 65 10.57 -2.83 -15.79
N ALA A 66 10.55 -4.05 -16.34
CA ALA A 66 9.57 -5.09 -16.01
C ALA A 66 8.09 -4.69 -16.28
N LYS A 67 7.81 -4.17 -17.49
CA LYS A 67 6.44 -3.90 -17.97
C LYS A 67 5.70 -5.13 -18.54
N THR A 68 6.32 -6.31 -18.48
CA THR A 68 5.78 -7.59 -18.95
C THR A 68 6.08 -8.65 -17.93
#